data_AF-A0AAE6W5A5-F1
#
_entry.id   AF-A0AAE6W5A5-F1
#
_cell.length_a   1.000
_cell.length_b   1.000
_cell.length_c   1.000
_cell.angle_alpha   90.00
_cell.angle_beta   90.00
_cell.angle_gamma   90.00
#
_symmetry.space_group_name_H-M   'P 1'
#
loop_
_entity.id
_entity.type
_entity.pdbx_description
1 polymer ?
#
loop_
_entity_poly.entity_id
_entity_poly.type
_entity_poly.pdbx_seq_one_letter_code
_entity_poly.pdbx_strand_id
1 'polypeptide(L)' 'MSAPTPQQGRLAHAPVVLRGGRWWLDGGAGSIPASDPAFTTALDDFALSMAAADRAVANLHIRQDETPSVDPGGRR' A
#
# COMPACT_ATOMS: atom_id res chain seq x y z
N MET A 1 14.24 -17.10 -4.46
CA MET A 1 13.75 -15.92 -3.73
C MET A 1 12.24 -15.89 -3.92
N SER A 2 11.45 -15.83 -2.85
CA SER A 2 9.99 -15.71 -2.97
C SER A 2 9.65 -14.31 -3.49
N ALA A 3 8.77 -14.22 -4.48
CA ALA A 3 8.26 -12.93 -4.94
C ALA A 3 7.50 -12.24 -3.79
N PRO A 4 7.59 -10.90 -3.68
CA PRO A 4 6.77 -10.18 -2.72
C PRO A 4 5.30 -10.44 -3.03
N THR A 5 4.53 -10.78 -1.99
CA THR A 5 3.09 -11.02 -2.12
C THR A 5 2.34 -9.77 -1.70
N PRO A 6 1.25 -9.41 -2.38
CA PRO A 6 0.43 -8.29 -1.96
C PRO A 6 -0.18 -8.55 -0.59
N GLN A 7 -0.30 -7.46 0.19
CA GLN A 7 -0.87 -7.54 1.52
C GLN A 7 -2.39 -7.77 1.45
N GLN A 8 -2.91 -8.57 2.37
CA GLN A 8 -4.36 -8.75 2.50
C GLN A 8 -5.04 -7.45 2.92
N GLY A 9 -6.28 -7.28 2.48
CA GLY A 9 -7.11 -6.14 2.83
C GLY A 9 -7.59 -5.35 1.62
N ARG A 10 -8.22 -4.21 1.91
CA ARG A 10 -8.79 -3.33 0.89
C ARG A 10 -7.68 -2.50 0.26
N LEU A 11 -7.66 -2.48 -1.06
CA LEU A 11 -6.73 -1.66 -1.80
C LEU A 11 -7.19 -0.20 -1.74
N ALA A 12 -6.27 0.71 -1.36
CA ALA A 12 -6.59 2.12 -1.26
C ALA A 12 -7.05 2.67 -2.61
N HIS A 13 -8.08 3.52 -2.58
CA HIS A 13 -8.64 4.18 -3.77
C HIS A 13 -9.21 3.25 -4.86
N ALA A 14 -9.37 1.96 -4.58
CA ALA A 14 -9.96 1.00 -5.50
C ALA A 14 -11.12 0.22 -4.84
N PRO A 15 -12.18 -0.12 -5.58
CA PRO A 15 -13.28 -0.93 -5.07
C PRO A 15 -12.91 -2.43 -5.06
N VAL A 16 -11.73 -2.79 -4.54
CA VAL A 16 -11.24 -4.17 -4.54
C VAL A 16 -10.57 -4.55 -3.22
N VAL A 17 -10.66 -5.84 -2.86
CA VAL A 17 -10.13 -6.41 -1.62
C VAL A 17 -9.43 -7.74 -1.88
N LEU A 18 -8.24 -7.93 -1.30
CA LEU A 18 -7.52 -9.21 -1.30
C LEU A 18 -7.84 -9.97 -0.02
N ARG A 19 -8.56 -11.10 -0.14
CA ARG A 19 -8.97 -11.95 1.00
C ARG A 19 -8.66 -13.41 0.69
N GLY A 20 -7.89 -14.05 1.58
CA GLY A 20 -7.56 -15.47 1.44
C GLY A 20 -6.79 -15.80 0.16
N GLY A 21 -5.95 -14.87 -0.32
CA GLY A 21 -5.17 -15.04 -1.56
C GLY A 21 -5.98 -14.88 -2.85
N ARG A 22 -7.22 -14.38 -2.78
CA ARG A 22 -8.06 -14.10 -3.95
C ARG A 22 -8.57 -12.66 -3.93
N TRP A 23 -8.56 -12.02 -5.09
CA TRP A 23 -9.13 -10.70 -5.29
C TRP A 23 -10.66 -10.75 -5.41
N TRP A 24 -11.31 -9.76 -4.82
CA TRP A 24 -12.75 -9.53 -4.90
C TRP A 24 -13.02 -8.09 -5.29
N LEU A 25 -14.02 -7.88 -6.13
CA LEU A 25 -14.56 -6.58 -6.49
C LEU A 25 -15.70 -6.25 -5.54
N ASP A 26 -15.60 -5.15 -4.80
CA ASP A 26 -16.64 -4.66 -3.91
C ASP A 26 -17.57 -3.70 -4.64
N GLY A 27 -18.86 -4.01 -4.67
CA GLY A 27 -19.91 -3.14 -5.20
C GLY A 27 -21.04 -2.92 -4.20
N GLY A 28 -21.96 -2.01 -4.52
CA GLY A 28 -23.12 -1.72 -3.65
C GLY A 28 -24.04 -2.92 -3.39
N ALA A 29 -24.00 -3.94 -4.26
CA ALA A 29 -24.77 -5.17 -4.14
C ALA A 29 -23.99 -6.32 -3.45
N GLY A 30 -22.74 -6.09 -3.05
CA GLY A 30 -21.86 -7.09 -2.44
C GLY A 30 -20.55 -7.29 -3.19
N SER A 31 -19.80 -8.32 -2.78
CA SER A 31 -18.48 -8.63 -3.31
C SER A 31 -18.52 -9.82 -4.27
N ILE A 32 -17.87 -9.69 -5.43
CA ILE A 32 -17.75 -10.77 -6.43
C ILE A 32 -16.28 -11.17 -6.63
N PRO A 33 -15.96 -12.45 -6.81
CA PRO A 33 -14.59 -12.88 -7.01
C PRO A 33 -14.07 -12.43 -8.39
N ALA A 34 -12.89 -11.80 -8.40
CA ALA A 34 -12.18 -11.55 -9.65
C ALA A 34 -11.64 -12.88 -10.19
N SER A 35 -11.98 -13.19 -11.45
CA SER A 35 -11.63 -14.46 -12.08
C SER A 35 -10.71 -14.32 -13.29
N ASP A 36 -10.61 -13.12 -13.87
CA ASP A 36 -9.74 -12.86 -15.01
C ASP A 36 -8.27 -12.81 -14.56
N PRO A 37 -7.38 -13.70 -15.07
CA PRO A 37 -6.00 -13.79 -14.59
C PRO A 37 -5.15 -12.56 -14.89
N ALA A 38 -5.37 -11.91 -16.05
CA ALA A 38 -4.64 -10.70 -16.42
C ALA A 38 -5.01 -9.55 -15.48
N PHE A 39 -6.30 -9.40 -15.19
CA PHE A 39 -6.80 -8.44 -14.23
C PHE A 39 -6.26 -8.68 -12.81
N THR A 40 -6.27 -9.93 -12.32
CA THR A 40 -5.73 -10.23 -10.98
C THR A 40 -4.22 -9.97 -10.89
N THR A 41 -3.48 -10.20 -11.97
CA THR A 41 -2.04 -9.88 -12.03
C THR A 41 -1.81 -8.37 -11.97
N ALA A 42 -2.60 -7.58 -12.69
CA ALA A 42 -2.54 -6.12 -12.62
C ALA A 42 -2.87 -5.58 -11.21
N LEU A 43 -3.80 -6.24 -10.49
CA LEU A 43 -4.10 -5.90 -9.09
C LEU A 43 -2.93 -6.23 -8.15
N ASP A 44 -2.24 -7.36 -8.37
CA ASP A 44 -1.04 -7.71 -7.61
C ASP A 44 0.05 -6.66 -7.79
N ASP A 45 0.37 -6.30 -9.04
CA ASP A 45 1.38 -5.31 -9.38
C ASP A 45 1.06 -3.92 -8.81
N PHE A 46 -0.22 -3.52 -8.88
CA PHE A 46 -0.68 -2.27 -8.32
C PHE A 46 -0.55 -2.26 -6.78
N ALA A 47 -0.96 -3.33 -6.11
CA ALA A 47 -0.86 -3.43 -4.66
C ALA A 47 0.60 -3.42 -4.18
N LEU A 48 1.52 -4.06 -4.91
CA LEU A 48 2.96 -3.98 -4.65
C LEU A 48 3.50 -2.56 -4.84
N SER A 49 3.06 -1.86 -5.87
CA SER A 49 3.46 -0.47 -6.15
C SER A 49 2.98 0.49 -5.07
N MET A 50 1.74 0.32 -4.59
CA MET A 50 1.19 1.09 -3.47
C MET A 50 1.97 0.84 -2.18
N ALA A 51 2.26 -0.42 -1.85
CA ALA A 51 3.05 -0.76 -0.66
C ALA A 51 4.48 -0.17 -0.73
N ALA A 52 5.09 -0.15 -1.92
CA ALA A 52 6.39 0.48 -2.12
C ALA A 52 6.32 2.01 -1.94
N ALA A 53 5.27 2.65 -2.45
CA ALA A 53 5.03 4.08 -2.28
C ALA A 53 4.79 4.44 -0.79
N ASP A 54 3.93 3.70 -0.09
CA ASP A 54 3.67 3.90 1.33
C ASP A 54 4.95 3.76 2.16
N ARG A 55 5.79 2.78 1.84
CA ARG A 55 7.10 2.62 2.49
C ARG A 55 8.03 3.78 2.19
N ALA A 56 8.04 4.30 0.96
CA ALA A 56 8.85 5.46 0.60
C ALA A 56 8.40 6.71 1.38
N VAL A 57 7.10 6.95 1.50
CA VAL A 57 6.53 8.06 2.29
C VAL A 57 6.86 7.90 3.78
N ALA A 58 6.70 6.70 4.34
CA ALA A 58 7.04 6.43 5.74
C ALA A 58 8.52 6.71 6.03
N ASN A 59 9.42 6.30 5.12
CA ASN A 59 10.85 6.59 5.25
C ASN A 59 11.16 8.09 5.19
N LEU A 60 10.41 8.88 4.42
CA LEU A 60 10.58 10.33 4.38
C LEU A 60 10.17 10.97 5.71
N HIS A 61 9.05 10.55 6.32
CA HIS A 61 8.64 11.06 7.64
C HIS A 61 9.66 10.72 8.73
N ILE A 62 10.19 9.48 8.76
CA ILE A 62 11.23 9.10 9.74
C ILE A 62 12.46 9.99 9.62
N ARG A 63 12.91 10.28 8.40
CA ARG A 63 14.05 11.18 8.16
C ARG A 63 13.79 12.61 8.62
N GLN A 64 12.56 13.09 8.50
CA GLN A 64 12.17 14.43 8.96
C GLN A 64 12.17 14.52 10.48
N ASP A 65 11.68 13.48 11.16
CA ASP A 65 11.72 13.40 12.63
C ASP A 65 13.15 13.26 13.17
N GLU A 66 14.07 12.66 12.40
CA GLU A 66 15.47 12.48 12.79
C GLU A 66 16.33 13.73 12.55
N THR A 67 15.92 14.67 11.67
CA THR A 67 16.56 15.99 11.61
C THR A 67 16.28 16.77 12.89
N PRO A 68 17.27 16.94 13.80
CA PRO A 68 17.04 17.76 14.97
C PRO A 68 16.82 19.18 14.46
N SER A 69 15.78 19.83 14.97
CA SER A 69 15.77 21.30 15.00
C SER A 69 17.02 21.72 15.77
N VAL A 70 18.10 21.99 15.03
CA VAL A 70 19.23 22.75 15.56
C VAL A 70 18.65 24.13 15.81
N ASP A 71 18.19 24.37 17.05
CA ASP A 71 18.01 25.72 17.55
C ASP A 71 19.40 26.34 17.69
N PRO A 72 19.81 27.30 16.84
CA PRO A 72 21.06 28.02 17.00
C PRO A 72 20.73 29.32 17.74
N GLY A 73 20.16 29.23 18.95
CA GLY A 73 19.36 30.36 19.45
C GLY A 73 19.37 30.66 20.94
N GLY A 74 20.25 30.07 21.74
CA GLY A 74 20.17 30.19 23.21
C GLY A 74 21.40 30.74 23.93
N ARG A 75 22.12 31.72 23.37
CA ARG A 75 23.12 32.49 24.14
C ARG A 75 22.48 33.78 24.66
N ARG A 76 22.19 33.84 25.97
CA ARG A 76 22.57 34.91 26.90
C ARG A 76 22.03 34.63 28.30
#